data_AF-A0A7K3QSK1-F1
#
_entry.id   AF-A0A7K3QSK1-F1
#
_cell.length_a   1.000
_cell.length_b   1.000
_cell.length_c   1.000
_cell.angle_alpha   90.00
_cell.angle_beta   90.00
_cell.angle_gamma   90.00
#
_symmetry.space_group_name_H-M   'P 1'
#
loop_
_entity.id
_entity.type
_entity.pdbx_description
1 polymer ?
#
loop_
_entity_poly.entity_id
_entity_poly.type
_entity_poly.pdbx_seq_one_letter_code
_entity_poly.pdbx_strand_id
1 'polypeptide(L)'
;MTADWTQAVRQRLAPGRLLPLGGSRDGAWMTERAAASVLAGAAAGVPGAWLGTLRIGPADPRETSEPVVPAPPSALWPGPLRVTADFAAT
;
A
#
# COMPACT_ATOMS: atom_id res chain seq x y z
N MET A 1 -14.66 8.46 -26.96
CA MET A 1 -14.99 7.09 -26.54
C MET A 1 -13.82 6.31 -25.91
N THR A 2 -12.54 6.57 -26.27
CA THR A 2 -11.37 5.93 -25.64
C THR A 2 -10.95 6.54 -24.29
N ALA A 3 -11.19 7.83 -24.07
CA ALA A 3 -10.85 8.51 -22.80
C ALA A 3 -11.64 7.98 -21.59
N ASP A 4 -12.93 7.69 -21.77
CA ASP A 4 -13.78 7.07 -20.74
C ASP A 4 -13.35 5.65 -20.38
N TRP A 5 -12.85 4.89 -21.36
CA TRP A 5 -12.31 3.56 -21.11
C TRP A 5 -11.03 3.62 -20.26
N THR A 6 -10.10 4.52 -20.55
CA THR A 6 -8.87 4.70 -19.75
C THR A 6 -9.17 5.25 -18.35
N GLN A 7 -10.19 6.09 -18.20
CA GLN A 7 -10.70 6.57 -16.91
C GLN A 7 -11.33 5.43 -16.09
N ALA A 8 -12.17 4.59 -16.71
CA ALA A 8 -12.83 3.46 -16.06
C ALA A 8 -11.84 2.34 -15.69
N VAL A 9 -10.84 2.08 -16.55
CA VAL A 9 -9.70 1.19 -16.27
C VAL A 9 -8.88 1.77 -15.13
N ARG A 10 -8.54 3.07 -15.12
CA ARG A 10 -7.87 3.71 -13.98
C ARG A 10 -8.67 3.62 -12.69
N GLN A 11 -9.99 3.79 -12.71
CA GLN A 11 -10.80 3.69 -11.49
C GLN A 11 -10.99 2.24 -11.02
N ARG A 12 -11.08 1.27 -11.93
CA ARG A 12 -11.13 -0.17 -11.59
C ARG A 12 -9.77 -0.77 -11.22
N LEU A 13 -8.68 -0.17 -11.69
CA LEU A 13 -7.30 -0.63 -11.45
C LEU A 13 -6.49 0.33 -10.58
N ALA A 14 -7.07 1.40 -10.02
CA ALA A 14 -6.32 2.36 -9.19
C ALA A 14 -5.67 1.57 -8.06
N PRO A 15 -4.35 1.30 -8.11
CA PRO A 15 -3.73 0.34 -7.20
C PRO A 15 -3.58 0.90 -5.78
N GLY A 16 -4.14 2.09 -5.53
CA GLY A 16 -3.71 3.00 -4.48
C GLY A 16 -2.35 3.61 -4.83
N ARG A 17 -1.64 4.10 -3.81
CA ARG A 17 -0.24 4.51 -3.96
C ARG A 17 0.66 3.27 -4.09
N LEU A 18 1.89 3.47 -4.57
CA LEU A 18 2.90 2.42 -4.59
C LEU A 18 3.73 2.47 -3.30
N LEU A 19 3.90 1.31 -2.66
CA LEU A 19 4.61 1.13 -1.41
C LEU A 19 5.98 0.53 -1.68
N PRO A 20 7.07 1.03 -1.06
CA PRO A 20 8.37 0.39 -1.17
C PRO A 20 8.29 -1.03 -0.62
N LEU A 21 8.89 -1.98 -1.33
CA LEU A 21 9.00 -3.37 -0.93
C LEU A 21 10.47 -3.72 -0.73
N GLY A 22 10.80 -4.30 0.42
CA GLY A 22 12.18 -4.56 0.81
C GLY A 22 12.87 -3.33 1.41
N GLY A 23 14.20 -3.37 1.43
CA GLY A 23 15.03 -2.25 1.85
C GLY A 23 15.09 -1.14 0.79
N SER A 24 15.59 0.02 1.18
CA SER A 24 15.71 1.19 0.28
C SER A 24 16.55 0.93 -0.97
N ARG A 25 17.42 -0.09 -0.93
CA ARG A 25 18.29 -0.48 -2.04
C ARG A 25 17.68 -1.45 -3.03
N ASP A 26 16.52 -2.03 -2.72
CA ASP A 26 15.95 -3.11 -3.53
C ASP A 26 15.20 -2.58 -4.77
N GLY A 27 14.84 -1.29 -4.79
CA GLY A 27 14.23 -0.65 -5.97
C GLY A 27 12.92 -1.32 -6.42
N ALA A 28 12.18 -1.91 -5.48
CA ALA A 28 10.94 -2.62 -5.73
C ALA A 28 9.75 -1.92 -5.08
N TRP A 29 8.59 -1.99 -5.73
CA TRP A 29 7.35 -1.44 -5.22
C TRP A 29 6.19 -2.43 -5.34
N MET A 30 5.30 -2.39 -4.36
CA MET A 30 4.04 -3.12 -4.31
C MET A 30 2.87 -2.14 -4.30
N THR A 31 1.74 -2.51 -4.89
CA THR A 31 0.52 -1.69 -4.83
C THR A 31 -0.06 -1.72 -3.42
N GLU A 32 -0.56 -0.59 -2.93
CA GLU A 32 -1.25 -0.53 -1.63
C GLU A 32 -2.41 -1.53 -1.56
N ARG A 33 -3.13 -1.74 -2.68
CA ARG A 33 -4.18 -2.75 -2.77
C ARG A 33 -3.65 -4.18 -2.56
N ALA A 34 -2.50 -4.53 -3.14
CA ALA A 34 -1.91 -5.86 -2.94
C ALA A 34 -1.52 -6.08 -1.47
N ALA A 35 -0.90 -5.08 -0.84
CA ALA A 35 -0.58 -5.13 0.58
C ALA A 35 -1.85 -5.26 1.44
N ALA A 36 -2.88 -4.45 1.16
CA ALA A 36 -4.15 -4.50 1.87
C ALA A 36 -4.83 -5.88 1.76
N SER A 37 -4.77 -6.51 0.58
CA SER A 37 -5.33 -7.85 0.38
C SER A 37 -4.65 -8.90 1.26
N VAL A 38 -3.32 -8.87 1.36
CA VAL A 38 -2.56 -9.81 2.21
C VAL A 38 -2.87 -9.57 3.69
N LEU A 39 -2.88 -8.30 4.12
CA LEU A 39 -3.17 -7.93 5.51
C LEU A 39 -4.61 -8.28 5.92
N ALA A 40 -5.59 -8.09 5.03
CA ALA A 40 -6.96 -8.49 5.27
C ALA A 40 -7.11 -10.01 5.40
N GLY A 41 -6.42 -10.78 4.55
CA GLY A 41 -6.37 -12.24 4.66
C GLY A 41 -5.77 -12.71 5.99
N ALA A 42 -4.69 -12.07 6.45
CA ALA A 42 -4.10 -12.35 7.75
C ALA A 42 -5.05 -12.02 8.91
N ALA A 43 -5.73 -10.88 8.85
CA ALA A 43 -6.73 -10.48 9.84
C ALA A 43 -7.92 -11.44 9.91
N ALA A 44 -8.40 -11.93 8.75
CA ALA A 44 -9.47 -12.92 8.70
C ALA A 44 -9.11 -14.26 9.34
N GLY A 45 -7.81 -14.55 9.50
CA GLY A 45 -7.32 -15.71 10.23
C GLY A 45 -7.38 -15.58 11.75
N VAL A 46 -7.75 -14.42 12.30
CA VAL A 46 -7.84 -14.17 13.74
C VAL A 46 -9.30 -14.33 14.21
N PRO A 47 -9.65 -15.39 14.96
CA PRO A 47 -11.02 -15.60 15.41
C PRO A 47 -11.55 -14.47 16.28
N GLY A 48 -12.79 -14.05 16.04
CA GLY A 48 -13.45 -12.99 16.82
C GLY A 48 -13.00 -11.56 16.49
N ALA A 49 -12.01 -11.37 15.62
CA ALA A 49 -11.53 -10.06 15.19
C ALA A 49 -12.07 -9.69 13.80
N TRP A 50 -12.53 -8.44 13.66
CA TRP A 50 -13.09 -7.90 12.43
C TRP A 50 -12.27 -6.68 12.00
N LEU A 51 -11.60 -6.77 10.85
CA LEU A 51 -10.82 -5.68 10.31
C LEU A 51 -11.73 -4.57 9.78
N GLY A 52 -11.54 -3.36 10.29
CA GLY A 52 -12.16 -2.12 9.82
C GLY A 52 -11.25 -1.36 8.86
N THR A 53 -11.07 -0.06 9.12
CA THR A 53 -10.24 0.78 8.25
C THR A 53 -8.77 0.38 8.37
N LEU A 54 -8.14 0.10 7.22
CA LEU A 54 -6.71 -0.12 7.11
C LEU A 54 -6.05 1.11 6.47
N ARG A 55 -4.99 1.61 7.08
CA ARG A 55 -4.15 2.67 6.53
C ARG A 55 -2.71 2.21 6.55
N ILE A 56 -2.01 2.48 5.46
CA ILE A 56 -0.57 2.26 5.35
C ILE A 56 0.06 3.63 5.06
N GLY A 57 1.31 3.86 5.44
CA GLY A 57 2.02 5.12 5.17
C GLY A 57 3.48 5.06 5.66
N PRO A 58 4.29 6.10 5.43
CA PRO A 58 5.62 6.20 6.03
C PRO A 58 5.53 6.12 7.56
N ALA A 59 6.43 5.37 8.19
CA ALA A 59 6.49 5.31 9.65
C ALA A 59 7.00 6.62 10.24
N ASP A 60 8.02 7.20 9.60
CA ASP A 60 8.48 8.57 9.81
C ASP A 60 8.78 9.19 8.43
N PRO A 61 8.15 10.32 8.06
CA PRO A 61 8.47 11.04 6.81
C PRO A 61 9.95 11.44 6.67
N ARG A 62 10.68 11.55 7.78
CA ARG A 62 12.10 11.93 7.82
C ARG A 62 13.05 10.75 7.63
N GLU A 63 12.59 9.52 7.87
CA GLU A 63 13.39 8.30 7.67
C GLU A 63 13.17 7.69 6.27
N THR A 64 13.16 8.55 5.27
CA THR A 64 13.10 8.14 3.87
C THR A 64 14.50 8.12 3.27
N SER A 65 14.71 7.25 2.30
CA SER A 65 15.96 7.11 1.55
C SER A 65 15.70 7.44 0.08
N GLU A 66 16.71 8.05 -0.56
CA GLU A 66 16.71 8.22 -2.01
C GLU A 66 16.55 6.84 -2.68
N PRO A 67 15.58 6.68 -3.59
CA PRO A 67 15.37 5.42 -4.28
C PRO A 67 16.54 5.13 -5.23
N VAL A 68 17.05 3.90 -5.21
CA VAL A 68 18.19 3.46 -6.05
C VAL A 68 17.84 3.44 -7.54
N VAL A 69 16.56 3.32 -7.88
CA VAL A 69 16.03 3.49 -9.24
C VAL A 69 14.96 4.56 -9.24
N PRO A 70 14.67 5.22 -10.38
CA PRO A 70 13.65 6.25 -10.43
C PRO A 70 12.32 5.74 -9.89
N ALA A 71 11.79 6.44 -8.88
CA ALA A 71 10.53 6.06 -8.28
C ALA A 71 9.39 6.18 -9.30
N PRO A 72 8.52 5.17 -9.42
CA PRO A 72 7.36 5.27 -10.29
C PRO A 72 6.41 6.37 -9.78
N PRO A 73 5.54 6.92 -10.67
CA PRO A 73 4.59 7.94 -10.28
C PRO A 73 3.74 7.52 -9.08
N SER A 74 3.56 8.43 -8.11
CA SER A 74 2.79 8.22 -6.88
C SER A 74 3.37 7.18 -5.90
N ALA A 75 4.62 6.78 -6.07
CA ALA A 75 5.31 5.95 -5.09
C ALA A 75 5.66 6.74 -3.83
N LEU A 76 5.51 6.09 -2.68
CA LEU A 76 6.17 6.53 -1.47
C LEU A 76 7.68 6.37 -1.61
N TRP A 77 8.42 7.31 -1.04
CA TRP A 77 9.86 7.21 -0.92
C TRP A 77 10.22 5.98 -0.08
N PRO A 78 11.28 5.22 -0.45
CA PRO A 78 11.69 4.07 0.31
C PRO A 78 12.01 4.40 1.76
N GLY A 79 11.54 3.58 2.67
CA GLY A 79 11.69 3.77 4.11
C GLY A 79 10.72 2.88 4.88
N PRO A 80 10.86 2.81 6.22
CA PRO A 80 9.97 2.02 7.04
C PRO A 80 8.50 2.45 6.86
N LEU A 81 7.60 1.46 6.77
CA LEU A 81 6.17 1.70 6.67
C LEU A 81 5.48 1.45 8.00
N ARG A 82 4.46 2.27 8.29
CA ARG A 82 3.52 2.05 9.38
C ARG A 82 2.20 1.56 8.80
N VAL A 83 1.69 0.49 9.40
CA VAL A 83 0.37 -0.06 9.14
C VAL A 83 -0.47 0.20 10.38
N THR A 84 -1.61 0.87 10.21
CA THR A 84 -2.60 1.07 11.27
C THR A 84 -3.93 0.50 10.81
N ALA A 85 -4.58 -0.25 11.68
CA ALA A 85 -5.83 -0.91 11.40
C ALA A 85 -6.78 -0.75 12.58
N ASP A 86 -8.03 -0.42 12.28
CA ASP A 86 -9.11 -0.48 13.25
C ASP A 86 -9.62 -1.92 13.33
N PHE A 87 -9.92 -2.40 14.53
CA PHE A 87 -10.50 -3.73 14.75
C PHE A 87 -11.70 -3.64 15.67
N ALA A 88 -12.75 -4.39 15.34
CA ALA A 88 -13.81 -4.74 16.28
C ALA A 88 -13.59 -6.18 16.78
N ALA A 89 -14.00 -6.45 18.01
CA ALA A 89 -13.92 -7.77 18.63
C ALA A 89 -15.25 -8.13 19.29
N THR A 90 -15.57 -9.43 19.31
CA THR A 90 -16.76 -10.01 19.96
C THR A 90 -16.35 -11.07 20.96
#